data_AF-A0A1Z4RRX0-F1
#
_entry.id   AF-A0A1Z4RRX0-F1
#
_cell.length_a   1.000
_cell.length_b   1.000
_cell.length_c   1.000
_cell.angle_alpha   90.00
_cell.angle_beta   90.00
_cell.angle_gamma   90.00
#
_symmetry.space_group_name_H-M   'P 1'
#
loop_
_entity.id
_entity.type
_entity.pdbx_description
1 polymer ?
#
loop_
_entity_poly.entity_id
_entity_poly.type
_entity_poly.pdbx_seq_one_letter_code
_entity_poly.pdbx_strand_id
1 'polypeptide(L)'
;MTNYLGAFLPPIAFDSLFSTQGVMVMLLVAYAGAMWMFLSSAPKVYTIMVSNLSNAQQFYEGLLELPAADVPLHYYYNYEQAMGAGGLDPLYMSTTTNAALTATEGLWYQLKKNTQIHVIAGASGGYKDRQRHVCFDRDCLEMLLLRIQSRRLKYKIRRDRPLNFLVKDFDNRTIEIAEVSN
;
A
#
# COMPACT_ATOMS: atom_id res chain seq x y z
N MET A 1 26.56 47.68 -20.94
CA MET A 1 26.14 46.37 -20.39
C MET A 1 24.64 46.39 -20.28
N THR A 2 23.97 45.66 -21.15
CA THR A 2 22.51 45.73 -21.33
C THR A 2 21.90 44.51 -20.63
N ASN A 3 21.11 44.75 -19.58
CA ASN A 3 20.43 43.71 -18.81
C ASN A 3 19.22 43.17 -19.59
N TYR A 4 19.43 42.11 -20.37
CA TYR A 4 18.38 41.42 -21.13
C TYR A 4 17.67 40.29 -20.36
N LEU A 5 17.74 40.28 -19.02
CA LEU A 5 17.12 39.23 -18.19
C LEU A 5 15.72 39.58 -17.65
N GLY A 6 15.19 40.77 -17.93
CA GLY A 6 13.89 41.23 -17.43
C GLY A 6 12.71 41.13 -18.40
N ALA A 7 12.91 40.72 -19.66
CA ALA A 7 11.90 40.86 -20.73
C ALA A 7 10.96 39.65 -20.92
N PHE A 8 11.10 38.59 -20.11
CA PHE A 8 10.27 37.38 -20.20
C PHE A 8 9.40 37.11 -18.97
N LEU A 9 9.43 38.00 -17.98
CA LEU A 9 8.42 38.00 -16.93
C LEU A 9 7.37 39.04 -17.34
N PRO A 10 6.11 38.66 -17.63
CA PRO A 10 5.06 39.66 -17.82
C PRO A 10 5.08 40.57 -16.59
N PRO A 11 4.84 41.89 -16.74
CA PRO A 11 4.60 42.74 -15.59
C PRO A 11 3.32 42.23 -14.96
N ILE A 12 3.44 41.33 -13.99
CA ILE A 12 2.35 40.93 -13.12
C ILE A 12 2.06 42.18 -12.32
N ALA A 13 1.25 43.07 -12.89
CA ALA A 13 0.72 44.21 -12.20
C ALA A 13 0.05 43.64 -10.96
N PHE A 14 0.55 43.98 -9.77
CA PHE A 14 -0.04 43.53 -8.52
C PHE A 14 -1.55 43.86 -8.46
N ASP A 15 -2.00 44.86 -9.21
CA ASP A 15 -3.41 45.21 -9.43
C ASP A 15 -4.23 44.11 -10.13
N SER A 16 -3.62 43.29 -10.99
CA SER A 16 -4.29 42.15 -11.64
C SER A 16 -4.40 40.94 -10.71
N LEU A 17 -3.54 40.81 -9.70
CA LEU A 17 -3.59 39.72 -8.71
C LEU A 17 -4.76 39.84 -7.74
N PHE A 18 -5.22 41.07 -7.45
CA PHE A 18 -6.39 41.34 -6.58
C PHE A 18 -7.69 41.61 -7.36
N SER A 19 -7.67 41.54 -8.69
CA SER A 19 -8.89 41.58 -9.52
C SER A 19 -9.74 40.32 -9.33
N THR A 20 -11.05 40.38 -9.57
CA THR A 20 -11.96 39.22 -9.49
C THR A 20 -11.48 38.05 -10.35
N GLN A 21 -10.92 38.33 -11.53
CA GLN A 21 -10.31 37.31 -12.40
C GLN A 21 -8.99 36.77 -11.84
N GLY A 22 -8.15 37.61 -11.24
CA GLY A 22 -6.90 37.20 -10.59
C GLY A 22 -7.14 36.30 -9.38
N VAL A 23 -8.12 36.67 -8.54
CA VAL A 23 -8.56 35.86 -7.40
C VAL A 23 -9.12 34.51 -7.88
N MET A 24 -9.90 34.48 -8.96
CA MET A 24 -10.41 33.23 -9.53
C MET A 24 -9.27 32.30 -10.00
N VAL A 25 -8.25 32.83 -10.66
CA VAL A 25 -7.08 32.03 -11.07
C VAL A 25 -6.28 31.56 -9.86
N MET A 26 -6.07 32.41 -8.85
CA MET A 26 -5.40 32.00 -7.61
C MET A 26 -6.13 30.88 -6.88
N LEU A 27 -7.46 30.95 -6.80
CA LEU A 27 -8.28 29.90 -6.20
C LEU A 27 -8.13 28.56 -6.94
N LEU A 28 -8.10 28.59 -8.28
CA LEU A 28 -7.89 27.38 -9.09
C LEU A 28 -6.50 26.79 -8.87
N VAL A 29 -5.45 27.62 -8.81
CA VAL A 29 -4.08 27.16 -8.53
C VAL A 29 -3.98 26.60 -7.10
N ALA A 30 -4.58 27.27 -6.12
CA ALA A 30 -4.61 26.80 -4.74
C ALA A 30 -5.34 25.45 -4.62
N TYR A 31 -6.48 25.30 -5.29
CA TYR A 31 -7.22 24.03 -5.31
C TYR A 31 -6.44 22.92 -5.99
N ALA A 32 -5.87 23.18 -7.17
CA ALA A 32 -5.05 22.20 -7.88
C ALA A 32 -3.83 21.78 -7.05
N GLY A 33 -3.18 22.73 -6.38
CA GLY A 33 -2.07 22.45 -5.46
C GLY A 33 -2.49 21.60 -4.27
N ALA A 34 -3.62 21.94 -3.63
CA ALA A 34 -4.16 21.15 -2.52
C ALA A 34 -4.52 19.71 -2.96
N MET A 35 -5.13 19.56 -4.13
CA MET A 35 -5.50 18.25 -4.68
C MET A 35 -4.27 17.41 -5.03
N TRP A 36 -3.23 18.02 -5.61
CA TRP A 36 -1.95 17.35 -5.87
C TRP A 36 -1.32 16.83 -4.57
N MET A 37 -1.27 17.66 -3.53
CA MET A 37 -0.72 17.27 -2.22
C MET A 37 -1.52 16.12 -1.60
N PHE A 38 -2.85 16.17 -1.70
CA PHE A 38 -3.73 15.11 -1.20
C PHE A 38 -3.48 13.78 -1.91
N LEU A 39 -3.52 13.77 -3.24
CA LEU A 39 -3.31 12.56 -4.04
C LEU A 39 -1.90 11.97 -3.86
N SER A 40 -0.89 12.83 -3.76
CA SER A 40 0.50 12.40 -3.53
C SER A 40 0.72 11.83 -2.12
N SER A 41 -0.13 12.21 -1.16
CA SER A 41 -0.04 11.75 0.24
C SER A 41 -0.88 10.50 0.52
N ALA A 42 -1.65 10.03 -0.47
CA ALA A 42 -2.56 8.91 -0.29
C ALA A 42 -1.83 7.66 0.21
N PRO A 43 -2.38 6.97 1.23
CA PRO A 43 -1.79 5.72 1.72
C PRO A 43 -1.88 4.65 0.64
N LYS A 44 -0.75 3.97 0.38
CA LYS A 44 -0.69 2.85 -0.55
C LYS A 44 -0.88 1.55 0.22
N VAL A 45 -1.73 0.66 -0.29
CA VAL A 45 -1.92 -0.69 0.25
C VAL A 45 -1.55 -1.69 -0.83
N TYR A 46 -0.63 -2.59 -0.53
CA TYR A 46 -0.24 -3.67 -1.42
C TYR A 46 -0.74 -5.00 -0.89
N THR A 47 -1.17 -5.88 -1.79
CA THR A 47 -1.58 -7.24 -1.43
C THR A 47 -0.49 -8.24 -1.77
N ILE A 48 -0.10 -9.04 -0.77
CA ILE A 48 0.79 -10.17 -0.96
C ILE A 48 0.02 -11.45 -0.65
N MET A 49 -0.07 -12.32 -1.65
CA MET A 49 -0.62 -13.65 -1.49
C MET A 49 0.47 -14.60 -1.02
N VAL A 50 0.21 -15.36 0.04
CA VAL A 50 1.14 -16.31 0.63
C VAL A 50 0.60 -17.73 0.60
N SER A 51 1.51 -18.69 0.58
CA SER A 51 1.15 -20.12 0.62
C SER A 51 0.73 -20.58 2.02
N ASN A 52 1.25 -19.96 3.09
CA ASN A 52 0.92 -20.27 4.48
C ASN A 52 1.01 -19.02 5.34
N LEU A 53 -0.09 -18.64 6.00
CA LEU A 53 -0.16 -17.42 6.82
C LEU A 53 0.69 -17.48 8.09
N SER A 54 0.74 -18.61 8.80
CA SER A 54 1.50 -18.73 10.04
C SER A 54 3.00 -18.54 9.81
N ASN A 55 3.53 -19.10 8.72
CA ASN A 55 4.93 -18.89 8.36
C ASN A 55 5.20 -17.48 7.84
N ALA A 56 4.23 -16.89 7.12
CA ALA A 56 4.32 -15.51 6.68
C ALA A 56 4.35 -14.55 7.89
N GLN A 57 3.54 -14.79 8.91
CA GLN A 57 3.53 -14.02 10.15
C GLN A 57 4.92 -14.00 10.80
N GLN A 58 5.53 -15.18 11.00
CA GLN A 58 6.88 -15.28 11.55
C GLN A 58 7.92 -14.51 10.70
N PHE A 59 7.79 -14.56 9.38
CA PHE A 59 8.68 -13.84 8.48
C PHE A 59 8.51 -12.31 8.57
N TYR A 60 7.27 -11.81 8.52
CA TYR A 60 7.00 -10.36 8.51
C TYR A 60 7.17 -9.71 9.89
N GLU A 61 6.71 -10.35 10.97
CA GLU A 61 6.82 -9.84 12.34
C GLU A 61 8.15 -10.20 13.00
N GLY A 62 8.65 -11.42 12.79
CA GLY A 62 9.88 -11.87 13.42
C GLY A 62 11.11 -11.40 12.66
N LEU A 63 11.24 -11.78 11.39
CA LEU A 63 12.48 -11.58 10.64
C LEU A 63 12.61 -10.15 10.09
N LEU A 64 11.52 -9.57 9.61
CA LEU A 64 11.50 -8.19 9.09
C LEU A 64 11.18 -7.14 10.14
N GLU A 65 10.61 -7.57 11.28
CA GLU A 65 9.99 -6.76 12.33
C GLU A 65 9.23 -5.58 11.71
N LEU A 66 8.25 -5.93 10.88
CA LEU A 66 7.26 -4.97 10.42
C LEU A 66 6.26 -4.74 11.56
N PRO A 67 5.96 -3.47 11.90
CA PRO A 67 4.93 -3.19 12.87
C PRO A 67 3.58 -3.68 12.33
N ALA A 68 2.85 -4.42 13.17
CA ALA A 68 1.46 -4.75 12.91
C ALA A 68 0.68 -3.45 12.72
N ALA A 69 -0.13 -3.40 11.68
CA ALA A 69 -1.00 -2.28 11.38
C ALA A 69 -2.44 -2.72 11.63
N ASP A 70 -3.25 -1.80 12.14
CA ASP A 70 -4.69 -2.04 12.19
C ASP A 70 -5.25 -2.08 10.76
N VAL A 71 -6.26 -2.94 10.55
CA VAL A 71 -6.97 -2.99 9.28
C VAL A 71 -7.49 -1.57 8.98
N PRO A 72 -7.28 -1.03 7.77
CA PRO A 72 -7.90 0.21 7.33
C PRO A 72 -9.42 -0.03 7.10
N LEU A 73 -10.14 -0.32 8.18
CA LEU A 73 -11.53 -0.80 8.22
C LEU A 73 -12.55 0.20 7.71
N HIS A 74 -12.19 1.48 7.57
CA HIS A 74 -13.18 2.52 7.31
C HIS A 74 -13.60 2.69 5.84
N TYR A 75 -12.86 2.14 4.86
CA TYR A 75 -13.14 2.42 3.44
C TYR A 75 -13.78 1.27 2.65
N TYR A 76 -13.67 0.02 3.10
CA TYR A 76 -14.07 -1.13 2.28
C TYR A 76 -15.32 -1.87 2.76
N TYR A 77 -15.66 -1.82 4.05
CA TYR A 77 -16.77 -2.63 4.60
C TYR A 77 -18.13 -1.90 4.67
N ASN A 78 -18.17 -0.58 4.49
CA ASN A 78 -19.43 0.17 4.59
C ASN A 78 -20.27 0.16 3.30
N TYR A 79 -19.76 -0.35 2.17
CA TYR A 79 -20.54 -0.35 0.93
C TYR A 79 -21.63 -1.42 0.93
N GLU A 80 -21.39 -2.58 1.54
CA GLU A 80 -22.38 -3.66 1.60
C GLU A 80 -23.38 -3.48 2.75
N GLN A 81 -22.96 -2.84 3.84
CA GLN A 81 -23.87 -2.51 4.95
C GLN A 81 -24.89 -1.42 4.56
N ALA A 82 -24.56 -0.53 3.62
CA ALA A 82 -25.46 0.53 3.16
C ALA A 82 -26.41 0.11 2.02
N MET A 83 -26.07 -0.91 1.22
CA MET A 83 -26.94 -1.38 0.12
C MET A 83 -27.71 -2.68 0.41
N GLY A 84 -27.37 -3.42 1.48
CA GLY A 84 -28.06 -4.65 1.87
C GLY A 84 -29.09 -4.51 3.01
N ALA A 85 -29.04 -3.42 3.79
CA ALA A 85 -29.91 -3.22 4.96
C ALA A 85 -30.98 -2.16 4.71
N GLY A 86 -31.79 -2.36 3.68
CA GLY A 86 -33.09 -1.70 3.60
C GLY A 86 -34.00 -2.22 4.71
N GLY A 87 -33.96 -1.59 5.89
CA GLY A 87 -35.10 -1.57 6.80
C GLY A 87 -34.98 -2.23 8.18
N LEU A 88 -33.79 -2.46 8.75
CA LEU A 88 -33.68 -2.94 10.14
C LEU A 88 -32.84 -1.98 11.00
N ASP A 89 -33.52 -1.39 11.98
CA ASP A 89 -33.01 -0.46 12.99
C ASP A 89 -31.86 -1.12 13.81
N PRO A 90 -30.68 -0.48 13.97
CA PRO A 90 -29.50 -1.08 14.60
C PRO A 90 -29.68 -1.40 16.09
N LEU A 91 -30.79 -0.97 16.70
CA LEU A 91 -31.06 -1.15 18.12
C LEU A 91 -31.56 -2.58 18.47
N TYR A 92 -31.95 -3.39 17.49
CA TYR A 92 -32.58 -4.70 17.72
C TYR A 92 -31.70 -5.94 17.48
N MET A 93 -30.47 -5.81 16.95
CA MET A 93 -29.53 -6.95 16.87
C MET A 93 -28.73 -7.11 18.15
N SER A 94 -29.44 -7.41 19.24
CA SER A 94 -28.86 -8.02 20.43
C SER A 94 -28.76 -9.53 20.23
N THR A 95 -27.59 -10.09 20.56
CA THR A 95 -27.38 -11.51 20.90
C THR A 95 -27.63 -12.54 19.81
N THR A 96 -26.90 -12.43 18.70
CA THR A 96 -26.40 -13.64 18.03
C THR A 96 -24.91 -13.45 17.85
N THR A 97 -24.15 -14.33 18.49
CA THR A 97 -22.72 -14.53 18.26
C THR A 97 -22.45 -14.40 16.77
N ASN A 98 -21.77 -13.33 16.39
CA ASN A 98 -21.21 -13.16 15.06
C ASN A 98 -20.25 -14.32 14.83
N ALA A 99 -20.77 -15.44 14.35
CA ALA A 99 -20.08 -16.20 13.33
C ALA A 99 -19.98 -15.26 12.13
N ALA A 100 -19.07 -14.28 12.26
CA ALA A 100 -18.55 -13.55 11.14
C ALA A 100 -18.13 -14.63 10.16
N LEU A 101 -18.89 -14.72 9.07
CA LEU A 101 -18.51 -15.45 7.89
C LEU A 101 -17.04 -15.13 7.67
N THR A 102 -16.24 -16.18 7.71
CA THR A 102 -14.78 -16.26 7.69
C THR A 102 -14.22 -15.40 6.56
N ALA A 103 -14.16 -14.09 6.80
CA ALA A 103 -13.36 -13.16 6.03
C ALA A 103 -11.93 -13.63 6.30
N THR A 104 -11.33 -14.28 5.31
CA THR A 104 -9.95 -14.77 5.30
C THR A 104 -9.08 -13.79 6.09
N GLU A 105 -8.74 -14.13 7.34
CA GLU A 105 -8.08 -13.22 8.28
C GLU A 105 -6.69 -12.91 7.76
N GLY A 106 -6.60 -11.87 6.94
CA GLY A 106 -5.35 -11.38 6.39
C GLY A 106 -4.57 -10.62 7.44
N LEU A 107 -3.25 -10.72 7.39
CA LEU A 107 -2.34 -10.01 8.29
C LEU A 107 -2.03 -8.64 7.70
N TRP A 108 -1.99 -7.61 8.55
CA TRP A 108 -1.75 -6.23 8.13
C TRP A 108 -0.46 -5.70 8.75
N TYR A 109 0.41 -5.17 7.88
CA TYR A 109 1.73 -4.68 8.29
C TYR A 109 2.02 -3.32 7.69
N GLN A 110 2.72 -2.48 8.44
CA GLN A 110 3.20 -1.19 7.94
C GLN A 110 4.62 -1.35 7.36
N LEU A 111 4.79 -1.10 6.05
CA LEU A 111 6.10 -1.16 5.39
C LEU A 111 6.87 0.17 5.46
N LYS A 112 6.15 1.28 5.30
CA LYS A 112 6.65 2.68 5.41
C LYS A 112 5.53 3.57 5.96
N LYS A 113 5.81 4.83 6.32
CA LYS A 113 4.82 5.76 6.91
C LYS A 113 3.45 5.80 6.19
N ASN A 114 3.45 5.80 4.85
CA ASN A 114 2.22 5.84 4.04
C ASN A 114 2.04 4.56 3.20
N THR A 115 2.58 3.43 3.63
CA THR A 115 2.51 2.18 2.87
C THR A 115 2.26 0.99 3.78
N GLN A 116 1.17 0.28 3.49
CA GLN A 116 0.75 -0.92 4.18
C GLN A 116 0.81 -2.13 3.25
N ILE A 117 1.00 -3.29 3.86
CA ILE A 117 0.94 -4.60 3.22
C ILE A 117 -0.21 -5.37 3.85
N HIS A 118 -1.09 -5.87 2.99
CA HIS A 118 -2.11 -6.85 3.33
C HIS A 118 -1.64 -8.22 2.87
N VAL A 119 -1.41 -9.12 3.81
CA VAL A 119 -0.93 -10.49 3.56
C VAL A 119 -2.11 -11.44 3.67
N ILE A 120 -2.45 -12.11 2.57
CA ILE A 120 -3.58 -13.04 2.50
C ILE A 120 -3.11 -14.42 2.06
N ALA A 121 -3.78 -15.47 2.52
CA ALA A 121 -3.60 -16.80 1.94
C ALA A 121 -4.13 -16.83 0.50
N GLY A 122 -3.45 -17.54 -0.40
CA GLY A 122 -3.93 -17.70 -1.78
C GLY A 122 -2.86 -18.02 -2.82
N ALA A 123 -1.57 -17.98 -2.46
CA ALA A 123 -0.53 -18.41 -3.38
C ALA A 123 -0.43 -19.93 -3.42
N SER A 124 -0.25 -20.49 -4.63
CA SER A 124 0.10 -21.90 -4.78
C SER A 124 1.42 -22.21 -4.05
N GLY A 125 1.57 -23.43 -3.53
CA GLY A 125 2.86 -23.91 -3.04
C GLY A 125 3.97 -23.70 -4.09
N GLY A 126 5.14 -23.27 -3.63
CA GLY A 126 6.30 -23.03 -4.50
C GLY A 126 6.92 -24.34 -4.99
N TYR A 127 7.78 -24.24 -6.00
CA TYR A 127 8.50 -25.39 -6.54
C TYR A 127 9.38 -26.04 -5.46
N LYS A 128 9.25 -27.37 -5.28
CA LYS A 128 9.92 -28.16 -4.22
C LYS A 128 9.52 -27.76 -2.79
N ASP A 129 8.22 -27.64 -2.53
CA ASP A 129 7.68 -27.36 -1.19
C ASP A 129 8.22 -26.07 -0.55
N ARG A 130 8.56 -25.10 -1.40
CA ARG A 130 9.01 -23.79 -0.96
C ARG A 130 7.80 -22.94 -0.60
N GLN A 131 7.94 -22.16 0.46
CA GLN A 131 6.96 -21.12 0.74
C GLN A 131 7.02 -20.08 -0.36
N ARG A 132 5.86 -19.62 -0.81
CA ARG A 132 5.76 -18.70 -1.94
C ARG A 132 4.93 -17.50 -1.56
N HIS A 133 5.53 -16.32 -1.70
CA HIS A 133 4.91 -15.03 -1.51
C HIS A 133 4.84 -14.34 -2.87
N VAL A 134 3.65 -13.87 -3.23
CA VAL A 134 3.34 -13.42 -4.57
C VAL A 134 2.69 -12.05 -4.49
N CYS A 135 3.21 -11.09 -5.26
CA CYS A 135 2.65 -9.75 -5.34
C CYS A 135 2.51 -9.34 -6.81
N PHE A 136 1.51 -8.53 -7.12
CA PHE A 136 1.34 -7.97 -8.46
C PHE A 136 2.20 -6.71 -8.66
N ASP A 137 2.41 -5.94 -7.59
CA ASP A 137 3.13 -4.67 -7.65
C ASP A 137 4.64 -4.85 -7.44
N ARG A 138 5.42 -4.54 -8.48
CA ARG A 138 6.89 -4.52 -8.41
C ARG A 138 7.41 -3.61 -7.30
N ASP A 139 6.83 -2.41 -7.16
CA ASP A 139 7.22 -1.43 -6.14
C ASP A 139 7.16 -2.02 -4.72
N CYS A 140 6.14 -2.85 -4.44
CA CYS A 140 6.01 -3.54 -3.16
C CYS A 140 7.20 -4.47 -2.91
N LEU A 141 7.54 -5.28 -3.90
CA LEU A 141 8.62 -6.25 -3.82
C LEU A 141 10.00 -5.61 -3.72
N GLU A 142 10.23 -4.49 -4.42
CA GLU A 142 11.46 -3.72 -4.30
C GLU A 142 11.62 -3.13 -2.89
N MET A 143 10.55 -2.58 -2.32
CA MET A 143 10.58 -2.08 -0.94
C MET A 143 10.79 -3.19 0.08
N LEU A 144 10.18 -4.36 -0.14
CA LEU A 144 10.40 -5.54 0.69
C LEU A 144 11.85 -6.02 0.60
N LEU A 145 12.43 -6.06 -0.61
CA LEU A 145 13.82 -6.42 -0.84
C LEU A 145 14.79 -5.46 -0.14
N LEU A 146 14.53 -4.15 -0.20
CA LEU A 146 15.31 -3.15 0.54
C LEU A 146 15.24 -3.39 2.06
N ARG A 147 14.06 -3.75 2.59
CA ARG A 147 13.89 -4.10 4.01
C ARG A 147 14.70 -5.35 4.37
N ILE A 148 14.64 -6.39 3.55
CA ILE A 148 15.43 -7.64 3.71
C ILE A 148 16.94 -7.33 3.71
N GLN A 149 17.39 -6.48 2.80
CA GLN A 149 18.79 -6.05 2.71
C GLN A 149 19.22 -5.25 3.96
N SER A 150 18.38 -4.32 4.43
CA SER A 150 18.66 -3.53 5.64
C SER A 150 18.78 -4.41 6.90
N ARG A 151 18.04 -5.52 6.95
CA ARG A 151 18.08 -6.54 8.00
C ARG A 151 19.23 -7.54 7.85
N ARG A 152 20.06 -7.40 6.81
CA ARG A 152 21.20 -8.29 6.50
C ARG A 152 20.81 -9.77 6.34
N LEU A 153 19.60 -10.03 5.89
CA LEU A 153 19.11 -11.38 5.65
C LEU A 153 19.78 -11.98 4.42
N LYS A 154 19.93 -13.31 4.40
CA LYS A 154 20.46 -14.01 3.23
C LYS A 154 19.40 -14.02 2.12
N TYR A 155 19.70 -13.37 1.01
CA TYR A 155 18.82 -13.33 -0.17
C TYR A 155 19.58 -13.68 -1.45
N LYS A 156 18.84 -14.09 -2.48
CA LYS A 156 19.37 -14.34 -3.83
C LYS A 156 18.34 -13.89 -4.87
N ILE A 157 18.70 -12.92 -5.69
CA ILE A 157 17.88 -12.52 -6.84
C ILE A 157 18.03 -13.58 -7.93
N ARG A 158 16.90 -14.11 -8.43
CA ARG A 158 16.85 -15.10 -9.52
C ARG A 158 16.58 -14.46 -10.86
N ARG A 159 15.73 -13.44 -10.88
CA ARG A 159 15.29 -12.72 -12.08
C ARG A 159 14.92 -11.30 -11.69
N ASP A 160 15.24 -10.33 -12.56
CA ASP A 160 14.89 -8.92 -12.34
C ASP A 160 13.53 -8.53 -12.96
N ARG A 161 13.10 -9.19 -14.05
CA ARG A 161 11.79 -8.95 -14.70
C ARG A 161 11.14 -10.24 -15.21
N PRO A 162 9.96 -10.65 -14.72
CA PRO A 162 9.34 -10.21 -13.46
C PRO A 162 10.30 -10.46 -12.27
N LEU A 163 10.26 -9.58 -11.27
CA LEU A 163 11.15 -9.64 -10.11
C LEU A 163 10.89 -10.93 -9.33
N ASN A 164 11.95 -11.73 -9.15
CA ASN A 164 11.91 -12.96 -8.36
C ASN A 164 13.20 -13.07 -7.56
N PHE A 165 13.06 -13.24 -6.26
CA PHE A 165 14.17 -13.48 -5.37
C PHE A 165 13.80 -14.48 -4.27
N LEU A 166 14.83 -15.13 -3.73
CA LEU A 166 14.73 -16.06 -2.63
C LEU A 166 15.26 -15.41 -1.36
N VAL A 167 14.62 -15.70 -0.25
CA VAL A 167 15.06 -15.29 1.09
C VAL A 167 15.11 -16.52 1.97
N LYS A 168 16.08 -16.55 2.89
CA LYS A 168 16.14 -17.57 3.93
C LYS A 168 15.60 -17.06 5.25
N ASP A 169 14.77 -17.87 5.87
CA ASP A 169 14.27 -17.67 7.23
C ASP A 169 15.28 -18.17 8.28
N PHE A 170 15.00 -17.93 9.57
CA PHE A 170 15.80 -18.40 10.71
C PHE A 170 15.99 -19.92 10.72
N ASP A 171 14.95 -20.67 10.33
CA ASP A 171 15.00 -22.13 10.20
C ASP A 171 15.67 -22.61 8.89
N ASN A 172 16.38 -21.72 8.19
CA ASN A 172 17.03 -21.98 6.90
C ASN A 172 16.04 -22.42 5.79
N ARG A 173 14.73 -22.26 6.03
CA ARG A 173 13.64 -22.44 5.06
C ARG A 173 13.77 -21.40 3.95
N THR A 174 13.50 -21.81 2.72
CA THR A 174 13.59 -20.91 1.56
C THR A 174 12.20 -20.38 1.20
N ILE A 175 12.06 -19.07 1.25
CA ILE A 175 10.86 -18.34 0.84
C ILE A 175 11.13 -17.74 -0.53
N GLU A 176 10.29 -18.08 -1.50
CA GLU A 176 10.31 -17.47 -2.83
C GLU A 176 9.36 -16.28 -2.86
N ILE A 177 9.89 -15.12 -3.21
CA ILE A 177 9.12 -13.89 -3.39
C ILE A 177 9.12 -13.56 -4.88
N ALA A 178 7.94 -13.50 -5.48
CA ALA A 178 7.79 -13.37 -6.93
C ALA A 178 6.72 -12.36 -7.32
N GLU A 179 7.05 -11.55 -8.33
CA GLU A 179 6.12 -10.72 -9.07
C GLU A 179 5.25 -11.60 -9.98
N VAL A 180 3.94 -11.36 -10.01
CA VAL A 180 3.05 -11.95 -11.01
C VAL A 180 3.17 -11.15 -12.30
N SER A 181 3.77 -11.76 -13.33
CA SER A 181 3.64 -11.23 -14.69
C SER A 181 2.31 -11.69 -15.29
N ASN A 182 1.53 -10.75 -15.82
CA ASN A 182 0.39 -11.01 -16.67
C ASN A 182 0.86 -11.36 -18.10
#